data_AF-A0AAP9JHZ4-F1
#
_entry.id   AF-A0AAP9JHZ4-F1
#
_cell.length_a   1.000
_cell.length_b   1.000
_cell.length_c   1.000
_cell.angle_alpha   90.00
_cell.angle_beta   90.00
_cell.angle_gamma   90.00
#
_symmetry.space_group_name_H-M   'P 1'
#
loop_
_entity.id
_entity.type
_entity.pdbx_description
1 polymer ?
#
loop_
_entity_poly.entity_id
_entity_poly.type
_entity_poly.pdbx_seq_one_letter_code
_entity_poly.pdbx_strand_id
1 'polypeptide(L)'
;MDWLSLQRRYAVPAGASARTARLLALRRVLDGTQYDALPHPFSMERSGAGEYIPLSNRRPSVRSNLCRTVVDESVSLLFGDTHWPSLIADDTRVSDAMGVFASQTRLASLMLEAATVGSIGSVAVLFEVSAGVPKLSVLDTAYLTPFWDDVSGELLRVEERFLVRGRDLAVQGYAIGEDLLGAQFWWQRIWTPMDCAVSVPWLVGMDGGVRDESRSVRHGLGFVPIVWIRNLGGRQGQDPEGECTFERAIDTVIEADYLLSQAGRGLKYGSDPTLVLKTGGFSEGVAHQGGASSALTLPPEGDAKLLEINGNAAGAVLEHYRELRQIALEQLHGNRAHGDRISGVQSGKAMEMMCQPLIWLVDRLRHSYGESGLLAIYRMACRFSCVLENGLRLGGVLVKDLPYCRMTLRWPAWFPATDPELLSLAQGLVTAVSNGILSRETAVRMYATASGNSDPGTEWRLLENWVALDGA
;
A
#
# COMPACT_ATOMS: atom_id res chain seq x y z
N MET A 1 -6.10 13.89 -20.55
CA MET A 1 -5.70 14.55 -19.27
C MET A 1 -4.59 13.70 -18.71
N ASP A 2 -3.49 14.28 -18.25
CA ASP A 2 -2.34 13.54 -17.72
C ASP A 2 -2.12 13.79 -16.23
N TRP A 3 -1.19 13.03 -15.64
CA TRP A 3 -0.84 13.07 -14.23
C TRP A 3 -0.33 14.45 -13.81
N LEU A 4 0.57 15.06 -14.60
CA LEU A 4 1.13 16.37 -14.31
C LEU A 4 0.05 17.47 -14.29
N SER A 5 -0.90 17.41 -15.23
CA SER A 5 -2.03 18.34 -15.28
C SER A 5 -2.97 18.17 -14.09
N LEU A 6 -3.12 16.94 -13.58
CA LEU A 6 -3.93 16.65 -12.42
C LEU A 6 -3.25 17.13 -11.13
N GLN A 7 -1.95 16.90 -10.98
CA GLN A 7 -1.14 17.39 -9.86
C GLN A 7 -1.22 18.92 -9.70
N ARG A 8 -1.19 19.66 -10.82
CA ARG A 8 -1.32 21.13 -10.81
C ARG A 8 -2.65 21.64 -10.25
N ARG A 9 -3.67 20.78 -10.16
CA ARG A 9 -5.00 21.11 -9.59
C ARG A 9 -5.12 20.77 -8.12
N TYR A 10 -4.15 20.07 -7.55
CA TYR A 10 -4.19 19.71 -6.14
C TYR A 10 -3.88 20.92 -5.26
N ALA A 11 -4.70 21.12 -4.25
CA ALA A 11 -4.38 22.03 -3.17
C ALA A 11 -3.16 21.49 -2.44
N VAL A 12 -2.01 22.15 -2.60
CA VAL A 12 -0.81 21.88 -1.84
C VAL A 12 -0.92 22.66 -0.53
N PRO A 13 -0.80 22.01 0.65
CA PRO A 13 -0.82 22.73 1.92
C PRO A 13 0.24 23.83 1.93
N ALA A 14 -0.10 25.01 2.46
CA ALA A 14 0.85 26.10 2.54
C ALA A 14 2.10 25.67 3.34
N GLY A 15 3.28 26.08 2.89
CA GLY A 15 4.54 25.68 3.52
C GLY A 15 4.94 24.20 3.36
N ALA A 16 4.18 23.41 2.60
CA ALA A 16 4.57 22.03 2.28
C ALA A 16 5.81 22.01 1.37
N SER A 17 6.71 21.07 1.65
CA SER A 17 7.87 20.81 0.78
C SER A 17 7.43 20.15 -0.55
N ALA A 18 8.29 20.20 -1.57
CA ALA A 18 8.06 19.46 -2.82
C ALA A 18 7.86 17.95 -2.58
N ARG A 19 8.61 17.39 -1.62
CA ARG A 19 8.45 16.00 -1.17
C ARG A 19 7.06 15.74 -0.59
N THR A 20 6.61 16.59 0.33
CA THR A 20 5.27 16.51 0.93
C THR A 20 4.19 16.59 -0.15
N ALA A 21 4.28 17.54 -1.06
CA ALA A 21 3.33 17.69 -2.17
C ALA A 21 3.26 16.44 -3.06
N ARG A 22 4.43 15.85 -3.39
CA ARG A 22 4.50 14.59 -4.15
C ARG A 22 3.84 13.43 -3.41
N LEU A 23 4.17 13.22 -2.14
CA LEU A 23 3.61 12.11 -1.35
C LEU A 23 2.09 12.24 -1.19
N LEU A 24 1.58 13.45 -0.91
CA LEU A 24 0.14 13.70 -0.84
C LEU A 24 -0.57 13.48 -2.18
N ALA A 25 0.08 13.82 -3.30
CA ALA A 25 -0.47 13.55 -4.62
C ALA A 25 -0.56 12.03 -4.89
N LEU A 26 0.51 11.29 -4.64
CA LEU A 26 0.53 9.83 -4.79
C LEU A 26 -0.48 9.15 -3.86
N ARG A 27 -0.65 9.66 -2.64
CA ARG A 27 -1.66 9.18 -1.70
C ARG A 27 -3.08 9.27 -2.26
N ARG A 28 -3.42 10.34 -2.98
CA ARG A 28 -4.72 10.46 -3.64
C ARG A 28 -4.97 9.38 -4.69
N VAL A 29 -3.93 8.95 -5.41
CA VAL A 29 -4.03 7.85 -6.38
C VAL A 29 -4.25 6.52 -5.65
N LEU A 30 -3.50 6.28 -4.57
CA LEU A 30 -3.66 5.09 -3.74
C LEU A 30 -5.08 5.02 -3.14
N ASP A 31 -5.62 6.15 -2.69
CA ASP A 31 -6.95 6.24 -2.06
C ASP A 31 -8.11 6.31 -3.09
N GLY A 32 -7.83 6.38 -4.40
CA GLY A 32 -8.86 6.48 -5.44
C GLY A 32 -9.56 7.86 -5.54
N THR A 33 -8.95 8.88 -4.94
CA THR A 33 -9.46 10.27 -4.85
C THR A 33 -8.72 11.23 -5.79
N GLN A 34 -7.88 10.72 -6.69
CA GLN A 34 -7.04 11.51 -7.59
C GLN A 34 -7.84 12.49 -8.46
N TYR A 35 -9.08 12.16 -8.82
CA TYR A 35 -9.92 13.02 -9.65
C TYR A 35 -10.83 13.97 -8.85
N ASP A 36 -10.78 13.96 -7.53
CA ASP A 36 -11.71 14.75 -6.71
C ASP A 36 -11.45 16.26 -6.80
N ALA A 37 -10.28 16.65 -7.29
CA ALA A 37 -9.97 18.04 -7.65
C ALA A 37 -10.69 18.53 -8.93
N LEU A 38 -11.31 17.62 -9.70
CA LEU A 38 -12.09 17.99 -10.89
C LEU A 38 -13.53 18.36 -10.47
N PRO A 39 -13.99 19.58 -10.80
CA PRO A 39 -15.24 20.14 -10.26
C PRO A 39 -16.49 19.59 -10.95
N HIS A 40 -16.40 19.17 -12.21
CA HIS A 40 -17.56 18.75 -13.00
C HIS A 40 -17.64 17.23 -13.09
N PRO A 41 -18.83 16.62 -12.99
CA PRO A 41 -19.00 15.20 -13.30
C PRO A 41 -18.84 14.94 -14.80
N PHE A 42 -18.54 13.69 -15.18
CA PHE A 42 -18.26 13.30 -16.58
C PHE A 42 -19.34 13.73 -17.58
N SER A 43 -20.61 13.59 -17.18
CA SER A 43 -21.79 13.85 -18.02
C SER A 43 -22.11 15.34 -18.21
N MET A 44 -21.51 16.24 -17.41
CA MET A 44 -21.82 17.66 -17.48
C MET A 44 -21.07 18.32 -18.64
N GLU A 45 -21.79 18.55 -19.73
CA GLU A 45 -21.21 19.05 -20.98
C GLU A 45 -21.07 20.55 -21.05
N ARG A 46 -22.01 21.24 -20.39
CA ARG A 46 -22.14 22.68 -20.42
C ARG A 46 -22.28 23.21 -19.00
N SER A 47 -21.76 24.40 -18.76
CA SER A 47 -21.97 25.13 -17.51
C SER A 47 -23.43 25.61 -17.41
N GLY A 48 -23.82 26.14 -16.26
CA GLY A 48 -25.12 26.79 -16.10
C GLY A 48 -25.34 27.99 -17.05
N ALA A 49 -24.26 28.55 -17.59
CA ALA A 49 -24.29 29.63 -18.60
C ALA A 49 -24.28 29.11 -20.06
N GLY A 50 -24.30 27.78 -20.27
CA GLY A 50 -24.32 27.18 -21.60
C GLY A 50 -22.96 26.99 -22.27
N GLU A 51 -21.86 27.37 -21.61
CA GLU A 51 -20.50 27.23 -22.13
C GLU A 51 -20.04 25.76 -22.10
N TYR A 52 -19.35 25.31 -23.15
CA TYR A 52 -18.82 23.94 -23.21
C TYR A 52 -17.70 23.72 -22.19
N ILE A 53 -17.82 22.66 -21.38
CA ILE A 53 -16.82 22.26 -20.39
C ILE A 53 -15.85 21.26 -21.05
N PRO A 54 -14.54 21.51 -21.15
CA PRO A 54 -13.61 20.53 -21.72
C PRO A 54 -13.57 19.22 -20.92
N LEU A 55 -13.32 18.08 -21.59
CA LEU A 55 -13.21 16.77 -20.92
C LEU A 55 -12.14 16.73 -19.82
N SER A 56 -11.05 17.46 -19.98
CA SER A 56 -10.01 17.63 -18.96
C SER A 56 -10.50 18.34 -17.69
N ASN A 57 -11.68 18.97 -17.70
CA ASN A 57 -12.30 19.56 -16.51
C ASN A 57 -13.41 18.68 -15.92
N ARG A 58 -13.66 17.52 -16.51
CA ARG A 58 -14.70 16.59 -16.08
C ARG A 58 -14.07 15.36 -15.45
N ARG A 59 -14.59 14.97 -14.29
CA ARG A 59 -14.21 13.77 -13.55
C ARG A 59 -14.62 12.52 -14.32
N PRO A 60 -13.74 11.53 -14.57
CA PRO A 60 -14.14 10.29 -15.22
C PRO A 60 -15.22 9.57 -14.39
N SER A 61 -16.20 8.98 -15.08
CA SER A 61 -17.30 8.23 -14.46
C SER A 61 -16.93 6.80 -14.13
N VAL A 62 -15.97 6.23 -14.88
CA VAL A 62 -15.39 4.91 -14.61
C VAL A 62 -14.00 5.13 -14.05
N ARG A 63 -13.68 4.46 -12.93
CA ARG A 63 -12.37 4.48 -12.28
C ARG A 63 -11.95 3.05 -12.05
N SER A 64 -10.90 2.62 -12.73
CA SER A 64 -10.39 1.24 -12.67
C SER A 64 -9.71 0.93 -11.33
N ASN A 65 -9.18 1.93 -10.65
CA ASN A 65 -8.39 1.79 -9.41
C ASN A 65 -7.23 0.78 -9.54
N LEU A 66 -6.69 0.60 -10.75
CA LEU A 66 -5.70 -0.43 -11.05
C LEU A 66 -4.42 -0.28 -10.21
N CYS A 67 -3.98 0.96 -9.96
CA CYS A 67 -2.84 1.24 -9.09
C CYS A 67 -3.05 0.67 -7.68
N ARG A 68 -4.26 0.82 -7.11
CA ARG A 68 -4.60 0.30 -5.80
C ARG A 68 -4.64 -1.23 -5.80
N THR A 69 -5.24 -1.82 -6.83
CA THR A 69 -5.31 -3.29 -6.97
C THR A 69 -3.92 -3.93 -6.97
N VAL A 70 -2.95 -3.38 -7.72
CA VAL A 70 -1.59 -3.95 -7.73
C VAL A 70 -0.90 -3.83 -6.38
N VAL A 71 -1.12 -2.73 -5.65
CA VAL A 71 -0.61 -2.59 -4.28
C VAL A 71 -1.23 -3.65 -3.38
N ASP A 72 -2.55 -3.82 -3.40
CA ASP A 72 -3.23 -4.81 -2.56
C ASP A 72 -2.80 -6.24 -2.87
N GLU A 73 -2.65 -6.61 -4.15
CA GLU A 73 -2.15 -7.93 -4.57
C GLU A 73 -0.71 -8.18 -4.11
N SER A 74 0.19 -7.22 -4.33
CA SER A 74 1.61 -7.35 -3.95
C SER A 74 1.81 -7.38 -2.43
N VAL A 75 1.06 -6.56 -1.69
CA VAL A 75 1.12 -6.53 -0.22
C VAL A 75 0.50 -7.80 0.38
N SER A 76 -0.58 -8.32 -0.21
CA SER A 76 -1.17 -9.60 0.21
C SER A 76 -0.19 -10.76 0.00
N LEU A 77 0.53 -10.79 -1.12
CA LEU A 77 1.55 -11.81 -1.38
C LEU A 77 2.82 -11.61 -0.53
N LEU A 78 3.04 -10.39 -0.01
CA LEU A 78 4.16 -10.07 0.89
C LEU A 78 3.88 -10.52 2.33
N PHE A 79 2.79 -10.06 2.95
CA PHE A 79 2.51 -10.23 4.37
C PHE A 79 1.13 -10.84 4.69
N GLY A 80 0.43 -11.38 3.68
CA GLY A 80 -0.79 -12.14 3.91
C GLY A 80 -0.54 -13.36 4.80
N ASP A 81 -1.62 -13.92 5.35
CA ASP A 81 -1.54 -14.96 6.39
C ASP A 81 -0.72 -16.19 5.95
N THR A 82 -0.77 -16.56 4.67
CA THR A 82 0.00 -17.67 4.10
C THR A 82 1.44 -17.31 3.73
N HIS A 83 1.79 -16.02 3.76
CA HIS A 83 3.08 -15.49 3.30
C HIS A 83 3.92 -14.83 4.41
N TRP A 84 3.40 -14.78 5.63
CA TRP A 84 4.10 -14.24 6.78
C TRP A 84 5.42 -15.01 7.06
N PRO A 85 6.57 -14.32 7.22
CA PRO A 85 7.84 -14.98 7.43
C PRO A 85 7.99 -15.50 8.85
N SER A 86 8.72 -16.61 8.99
CA SER A 86 9.24 -17.07 10.29
C SER A 86 10.52 -16.33 10.66
N LEU A 87 10.67 -15.94 11.91
CA LEU A 87 11.93 -15.42 12.45
C LEU A 87 12.86 -16.59 12.75
N ILE A 88 14.10 -16.53 12.27
CA ILE A 88 15.20 -17.40 12.70
C ILE A 88 16.19 -16.53 13.45
N ALA A 89 16.45 -16.90 14.71
CA ALA A 89 17.42 -16.23 15.58
C ALA A 89 18.38 -17.25 16.18
N ASP A 90 19.63 -16.84 16.44
CA ASP A 90 20.63 -17.71 17.07
C ASP A 90 20.29 -18.02 18.54
N ASP A 91 19.53 -17.14 19.20
CA ASP A 91 19.07 -17.30 20.59
C ASP A 91 17.57 -17.65 20.63
N THR A 92 17.23 -18.75 21.30
CA THR A 92 15.84 -19.23 21.42
C THR A 92 14.97 -18.27 22.23
N ARG A 93 15.51 -17.59 23.25
CA ARG A 93 14.78 -16.58 24.04
C ARG A 93 14.30 -15.44 23.16
N VAL A 94 15.12 -15.04 22.18
CA VAL A 94 14.75 -14.01 21.20
C VAL A 94 13.63 -14.52 20.32
N SER A 95 13.78 -15.72 19.75
CA SER A 95 12.74 -16.31 18.88
C SER A 95 11.38 -16.40 19.58
N ASP A 96 11.35 -16.93 20.81
CA ASP A 96 10.13 -17.10 21.59
C ASP A 96 9.51 -15.75 21.98
N ALA A 97 10.33 -14.81 22.47
CA ALA A 97 9.87 -13.47 22.83
C ALA A 97 9.31 -12.71 21.61
N MET A 98 9.95 -12.84 20.45
CA MET A 98 9.50 -12.17 19.22
C MET A 98 8.21 -12.79 18.66
N GLY A 99 7.99 -14.09 18.83
CA GLY A 99 6.70 -14.72 18.51
C GLY A 99 5.55 -14.16 19.35
N VAL A 100 5.77 -14.01 20.66
CA VAL A 100 4.79 -13.38 21.57
C VAL A 100 4.61 -11.89 21.25
N PHE A 101 5.69 -11.17 20.98
CA PHE A 101 5.64 -9.76 20.57
C PHE A 101 4.85 -9.57 19.28
N ALA A 102 5.10 -10.38 18.26
CA ALA A 102 4.42 -10.27 16.97
C ALA A 102 2.91 -10.50 17.08
N SER A 103 2.50 -11.51 17.87
CA SER A 103 1.08 -11.78 18.13
C SER A 103 0.42 -10.68 18.99
N GLN A 104 1.06 -10.26 20.08
CA GLN A 104 0.55 -9.23 20.99
C GLN A 104 0.38 -7.87 20.30
N THR A 105 1.31 -7.48 19.43
CA THR A 105 1.27 -6.20 18.71
C THR A 105 0.49 -6.26 17.40
N ARG A 106 -0.04 -7.43 17.02
CA ARG A 106 -0.66 -7.68 15.70
C ARG A 106 0.24 -7.23 14.55
N LEU A 107 1.52 -7.59 14.65
CA LEU A 107 2.58 -7.11 13.79
C LEU A 107 2.31 -7.40 12.31
N ALA A 108 1.67 -8.53 11.99
CA ALA A 108 1.28 -8.86 10.62
C ALA A 108 0.31 -7.83 10.02
N SER A 109 -0.76 -7.51 10.73
CA SER A 109 -1.73 -6.50 10.30
C SER A 109 -1.10 -5.11 10.18
N LEU A 110 -0.20 -4.76 11.11
CA LEU A 110 0.51 -3.49 11.06
C LEU A 110 1.47 -3.41 9.87
N MET A 111 2.17 -4.49 9.54
CA MET A 111 3.09 -4.51 8.40
C MET A 111 2.36 -4.55 7.06
N LEU A 112 1.16 -5.15 6.99
CA LEU A 112 0.25 -5.00 5.84
C LEU A 112 -0.11 -3.51 5.64
N GLU A 113 -0.58 -2.84 6.69
CA GLU A 113 -0.89 -1.41 6.64
C GLU A 113 0.33 -0.57 6.23
N ALA A 114 1.48 -0.84 6.86
CA ALA A 114 2.72 -0.15 6.57
C ALA A 114 3.15 -0.32 5.11
N ALA A 115 3.06 -1.52 4.55
CA ALA A 115 3.40 -1.78 3.16
C ALA A 115 2.42 -1.14 2.17
N THR A 116 1.11 -1.13 2.49
CA THR A 116 0.10 -0.44 1.69
C THR A 116 0.35 1.07 1.67
N VAL A 117 0.48 1.70 2.84
CA VAL A 117 0.71 3.15 2.95
C VAL A 117 2.07 3.51 2.36
N GLY A 118 3.10 2.71 2.65
CA GLY A 118 4.47 2.93 2.19
C GLY A 118 4.65 2.76 0.68
N SER A 119 3.71 2.12 -0.03
CA SER A 119 3.76 1.94 -1.49
C SER A 119 3.93 3.24 -2.28
N ILE A 120 3.63 4.40 -1.69
CA ILE A 120 3.82 5.73 -2.30
C ILE A 120 5.28 6.23 -2.24
N GLY A 121 6.16 5.59 -1.49
CA GLY A 121 7.59 5.91 -1.41
C GLY A 121 8.23 5.50 -0.09
N SER A 122 7.60 5.81 1.05
CA SER A 122 8.11 5.46 2.37
C SER A 122 6.99 5.38 3.41
N VAL A 123 7.28 4.71 4.52
CA VAL A 123 6.45 4.67 5.72
C VAL A 123 7.33 4.67 6.96
N ALA A 124 6.81 5.19 8.07
CA ALA A 124 7.47 5.10 9.36
C ALA A 124 6.63 4.27 10.33
N VAL A 125 7.29 3.44 11.14
CA VAL A 125 6.65 2.70 12.24
C VAL A 125 7.21 3.24 13.55
N LEU A 126 6.35 3.85 14.35
CA LEU A 126 6.68 4.34 15.68
C LEU A 126 6.49 3.21 16.70
N PHE A 127 7.52 2.98 17.52
CA PHE A 127 7.52 2.00 18.61
C PHE A 127 7.47 2.73 19.94
N GLU A 128 6.35 2.62 20.64
CA GLU A 128 6.18 3.16 21.98
C GLU A 128 6.05 2.04 23.01
N VAL A 129 6.35 2.36 24.26
CA VAL A 129 6.12 1.46 25.39
C VAL A 129 5.36 2.20 26.46
N SER A 130 4.22 1.68 26.88
CA SER A 130 3.41 2.22 27.98
C SER A 130 3.24 1.17 29.06
N ALA A 131 3.69 1.48 30.27
CA ALA A 131 3.70 0.54 31.40
C ALA A 131 4.33 -0.83 31.06
N GLY A 132 5.45 -0.80 30.31
CA GLY A 132 6.15 -2.00 29.82
C GLY A 132 5.51 -2.67 28.61
N VAL A 133 4.29 -2.30 28.21
CA VAL A 133 3.59 -2.92 27.06
C VAL A 133 4.01 -2.21 25.77
N PRO A 134 4.54 -2.93 24.77
CA PRO A 134 4.85 -2.35 23.47
C PRO A 134 3.57 -1.98 22.69
N LYS A 135 3.62 -0.84 22.02
CA LYS A 135 2.59 -0.33 21.12
C LYS A 135 3.27 0.17 19.85
N LEU A 136 2.80 -0.32 18.71
CA LEU A 136 3.30 0.08 17.40
C LEU A 136 2.24 0.92 16.68
N SER A 137 2.66 1.91 15.91
CA SER A 137 1.77 2.70 15.06
C SER A 137 2.44 3.05 13.73
N VAL A 138 1.65 3.04 12.66
CA VAL A 138 2.07 3.50 11.34
C VAL A 138 1.94 5.02 11.27
N LEU A 139 2.99 5.69 10.85
CA LEU A 139 3.02 7.13 10.61
C LEU A 139 3.12 7.42 9.11
N ASP A 140 2.32 8.38 8.66
CA ASP A 140 2.43 8.94 7.31
C ASP A 140 3.69 9.81 7.22
N THR A 141 4.51 9.59 6.19
CA THR A 141 5.80 10.23 6.04
C THR A 141 5.75 11.59 5.33
N ALA A 142 4.58 12.01 4.81
CA ALA A 142 4.44 13.26 4.06
C ALA A 142 4.90 14.49 4.83
N TYR A 143 4.68 14.50 6.15
CA TYR A 143 5.07 15.61 7.04
C TYR A 143 6.26 15.26 7.96
N LEU A 144 6.84 14.07 7.80
CA LEU A 144 8.01 13.63 8.54
C LEU A 144 9.29 13.90 7.76
N THR A 145 10.33 14.36 8.45
CA THR A 145 11.68 14.57 7.92
C THR A 145 12.68 13.81 8.78
N PRO A 146 13.21 12.67 8.30
CA PRO A 146 14.22 11.90 9.00
C PRO A 146 15.63 12.46 8.77
N PHE A 147 16.52 12.27 9.75
CA PHE A 147 17.92 12.64 9.70
C PHE A 147 18.76 11.46 10.20
N TRP A 148 19.73 11.03 9.41
CA TRP A 148 20.61 9.91 9.73
C TRP A 148 22.03 10.38 10.02
N ASP A 149 22.74 9.57 10.78
CA ASP A 149 24.18 9.67 10.91
C ASP A 149 24.85 9.12 9.65
N ASP A 150 25.69 9.93 9.01
CA ASP A 150 26.33 9.56 7.74
C ASP A 150 27.29 8.36 7.87
N VAL A 151 27.84 8.14 9.08
CA VAL A 151 28.84 7.08 9.32
C VAL A 151 28.17 5.76 9.71
N SER A 152 27.33 5.77 10.74
CA SER A 152 26.66 4.56 11.24
C SER A 152 25.41 4.20 10.46
N GLY A 153 24.79 5.16 9.78
CA GLY A 153 23.48 5.00 9.16
C GLY A 153 22.32 4.93 10.16
N GLU A 154 22.58 5.18 11.45
CA GLU A 154 21.53 5.21 12.46
C GLU A 154 20.67 6.47 12.35
N LEU A 155 19.38 6.34 12.70
CA LEU A 155 18.45 7.46 12.70
C LEU A 155 18.72 8.36 13.92
N LEU A 156 19.15 9.60 13.66
CA LEU A 156 19.50 10.58 14.69
C LEU A 156 18.30 11.38 15.17
N ARG A 157 17.36 11.70 14.28
CA ARG A 157 16.09 12.34 14.65
C ARG A 157 15.06 12.23 13.53
N VAL A 158 13.80 12.38 13.90
CA VAL A 158 12.70 12.59 12.95
C VAL A 158 11.94 13.83 13.38
N GLU A 159 11.68 14.72 12.44
CA GLU A 159 10.88 15.92 12.65
C GLU A 159 9.54 15.80 11.94
N GLU A 160 8.44 15.88 12.67
CA GLU A 160 7.10 16.08 12.13
C GLU A 160 6.78 17.57 12.16
N ARG A 161 6.40 18.14 11.02
CA ARG A 161 6.01 19.55 10.96
C ARG A 161 4.97 19.80 9.89
N PHE A 162 3.89 20.47 10.26
CA PHE A 162 2.82 20.85 9.34
C PHE A 162 2.02 22.07 9.85
N LEU A 163 1.20 22.63 8.97
CA LEU A 163 0.30 23.73 9.31
C LEU A 163 -1.02 23.22 9.86
N VAL A 164 -1.50 23.85 10.93
CA VAL A 164 -2.77 23.56 11.58
C VAL A 164 -3.52 24.87 11.79
N ARG A 165 -4.86 24.84 11.73
CA ARG A 165 -5.66 26.04 12.02
C ARG A 165 -5.83 26.22 13.53
N GLY A 166 -5.91 27.47 13.98
CA GLY A 166 -6.09 27.80 15.40
C GLY A 166 -7.28 27.09 16.05
N ARG A 167 -8.40 26.95 15.32
CA ARG A 167 -9.57 26.19 15.79
C ARG A 167 -9.30 24.72 16.08
N ASP A 168 -8.46 24.07 15.29
CA ASP A 168 -8.16 22.65 15.46
C ASP A 168 -7.21 22.46 16.65
N LEU A 169 -6.30 23.42 16.88
CA LEU A 169 -5.45 23.47 18.06
C LEU A 169 -6.25 23.77 19.35
N ALA A 170 -7.25 24.64 19.29
CA ALA A 170 -8.13 24.91 20.42
C ALA A 170 -8.88 23.65 20.86
N VAL A 171 -9.37 22.84 19.92
CA VAL A 171 -9.97 21.52 20.21
C VAL A 171 -8.98 20.55 20.87
N GLN A 172 -7.70 20.64 20.53
CA GLN A 172 -6.63 19.86 21.17
C GLN A 172 -6.19 20.40 22.54
N GLY A 173 -6.83 21.47 23.04
CA GLY A 173 -6.56 22.06 24.34
C GLY A 173 -5.40 23.06 24.37
N TYR A 174 -4.97 23.60 23.21
CA TYR A 174 -4.05 24.74 23.20
C TYR A 174 -4.80 26.05 23.49
N ALA A 175 -4.16 26.97 24.20
CA ALA A 175 -4.72 28.29 24.47
C ALA A 175 -4.61 29.18 23.22
N ILE A 176 -5.68 29.22 22.43
CA ILE A 176 -5.78 30.03 21.21
C ILE A 176 -6.87 31.08 21.40
N GLY A 177 -6.55 32.37 21.16
CA GLY A 177 -7.53 33.45 21.22
C GLY A 177 -8.63 33.31 20.17
N GLU A 178 -9.85 33.77 20.46
CA GLU A 178 -11.00 33.66 19.54
C GLU A 178 -10.73 34.32 18.18
N ASP A 179 -9.99 35.42 18.17
CA ASP A 179 -9.55 36.16 16.99
C ASP A 179 -8.55 35.37 16.11
N LEU A 180 -7.86 34.38 16.68
CA LEU A 180 -6.84 33.57 16.02
C LEU A 180 -7.35 32.19 15.58
N LEU A 181 -8.62 31.85 15.80
CA LEU A 181 -9.19 30.55 15.42
C LEU A 181 -9.12 30.27 13.90
N GLY A 182 -9.18 31.32 13.08
CA GLY A 182 -9.05 31.24 11.63
C GLY A 182 -7.60 31.21 11.13
N ALA A 183 -6.64 31.57 11.97
CA ALA A 183 -5.24 31.71 11.59
C ALA A 183 -4.51 30.36 11.49
N GLN A 184 -3.36 30.36 10.81
CA GLN A 184 -2.52 29.17 10.65
C GLN A 184 -1.34 29.21 11.62
N PHE A 185 -1.06 28.06 12.21
CA PHE A 185 0.02 27.84 13.15
C PHE A 185 0.91 26.70 12.65
N TRP A 186 2.20 26.80 12.93
CA TRP A 186 3.11 25.67 12.83
C TRP A 186 2.91 24.75 14.04
N TRP A 187 2.70 23.47 13.75
CA TRP A 187 2.77 22.40 14.74
C TRP A 187 4.04 21.59 14.48
N GLN A 188 4.75 21.20 15.55
CA GLN A 188 6.00 20.45 15.43
C GLN A 188 6.16 19.44 16.56
N ARG A 189 6.65 18.25 16.18
CA ARG A 189 7.11 17.20 17.08
C ARG A 189 8.43 16.63 16.57
N ILE A 190 9.37 16.37 17.48
CA ILE A 190 10.71 15.88 17.15
C ILE A 190 11.03 14.67 18.02
N TRP A 191 11.34 13.54 17.39
CA TRP A 191 11.90 12.38 18.08
C TRP A 191 13.41 12.37 17.94
N THR A 192 14.08 12.14 19.06
CA THR A 192 15.54 12.01 19.18
C THR A 192 15.86 10.78 20.05
N PRO A 193 17.13 10.40 20.20
CA PRO A 193 17.54 9.36 21.14
C PRO A 193 17.08 9.56 22.58
N MET A 194 16.88 10.82 22.99
CA MET A 194 16.64 11.17 24.39
C MET A 194 15.21 11.66 24.65
N ASP A 195 14.57 12.24 23.63
CA ASP A 195 13.35 13.02 23.78
C ASP A 195 12.38 12.80 22.62
N CYS A 196 11.09 12.79 22.96
CA CYS A 196 10.00 13.16 22.08
C CYS A 196 9.57 14.58 22.48
N ALA A 197 10.08 15.59 21.76
CA ALA A 197 9.83 16.99 22.04
C ALA A 197 8.67 17.50 21.20
N VAL A 198 7.66 18.08 21.85
CA VAL A 198 6.54 18.77 21.20
C VAL A 198 6.73 20.27 21.41
N SER A 199 6.59 21.05 20.35
CA SER A 199 6.69 22.51 20.44
C SER A 199 5.32 23.13 20.71
N VAL A 200 5.28 24.22 21.48
CA VAL A 200 4.10 25.08 21.58
C VAL A 200 3.81 25.63 20.17
N PRO A 201 2.62 25.39 19.61
CA PRO A 201 2.29 25.87 18.27
C PRO A 201 2.43 27.38 18.17
N TRP A 202 2.96 27.86 17.06
CA TRP A 202 3.23 29.30 16.87
C TRP A 202 2.68 29.79 15.54
N LEU A 203 2.29 31.06 15.49
CA LEU A 203 1.67 31.66 14.31
C LEU A 203 2.65 31.66 13.13
N VAL A 204 2.14 31.37 11.93
CA VAL A 204 2.96 31.46 10.70
C VAL A 204 3.44 32.90 10.50
N GLY A 205 4.73 33.05 10.23
CA GLY A 205 5.38 34.37 10.06
C GLY A 205 5.97 34.96 11.33
N MET A 206 5.80 34.29 12.48
CA MET A 206 6.48 34.63 13.73
C MET A 206 7.57 33.61 14.06
N ASP A 207 8.54 34.04 14.86
CA ASP A 207 9.50 33.13 15.49
C ASP A 207 8.79 32.28 16.55
N GLY A 208 9.19 31.02 16.67
CA GLY A 208 8.58 30.08 17.59
C GLY A 208 9.35 28.77 17.67
N GLY A 209 8.67 27.69 18.06
CA GLY A 209 9.30 26.39 18.30
C GLY A 209 9.83 26.21 19.73
N VAL A 210 9.28 26.96 20.69
CA VAL A 210 9.56 26.74 22.12
C VAL A 210 8.99 25.39 22.53
N ARG A 211 9.77 24.60 23.26
CA ARG A 211 9.36 23.29 23.78
C ARG A 211 8.17 23.42 24.74
N ASP A 212 7.12 22.65 24.47
CA ASP A 212 6.01 22.45 25.40
C ASP A 212 6.39 21.35 26.39
N GLU A 213 6.83 21.73 27.59
CA GLU A 213 7.24 20.77 28.63
C GLU A 213 6.09 19.90 29.14
N SER A 214 4.84 20.33 28.98
CA SER A 214 3.68 19.53 29.43
C SER A 214 3.36 18.38 28.47
N ARG A 215 3.73 18.52 27.19
CA ARG A 215 3.48 17.53 26.13
C ARG A 215 4.73 16.80 25.66
N SER A 216 5.90 17.27 26.04
CA SER A 216 7.18 16.64 25.72
C SER A 216 7.54 15.55 26.71
N VAL A 217 8.23 14.51 26.25
CA VAL A 217 8.68 13.38 27.07
C VAL A 217 10.18 13.17 26.89
N ARG A 218 10.91 13.13 28.00
CA ARG A 218 12.32 12.71 28.04
C ARG A 218 12.40 11.24 28.40
N HIS A 219 12.54 10.37 27.40
CA HIS A 219 12.53 8.92 27.56
C HIS A 219 13.91 8.30 27.72
N GLY A 220 14.98 8.98 27.28
CA GLY A 220 16.37 8.53 27.48
C GLY A 220 16.69 7.17 26.87
N LEU A 221 16.14 6.85 25.69
CA LEU A 221 16.26 5.51 25.10
C LEU A 221 17.65 5.25 24.51
N GLY A 222 18.40 6.32 24.18
CA GLY A 222 19.66 6.21 23.45
C GLY A 222 19.47 5.89 21.97
N PHE A 223 18.23 5.93 21.47
CA PHE A 223 17.90 5.74 20.05
C PHE A 223 16.54 6.35 19.70
N VAL A 224 16.35 6.67 18.41
CA VAL A 224 15.07 7.15 17.91
C VAL A 224 14.08 5.98 17.81
N PRO A 225 12.90 6.04 18.45
CA PRO A 225 11.94 4.94 18.49
C PRO A 225 11.12 4.80 17.19
N ILE A 226 11.73 5.08 16.03
CA ILE A 226 11.08 5.01 14.72
C ILE A 226 11.89 4.12 13.80
N VAL A 227 11.20 3.18 13.15
CA VAL A 227 11.74 2.41 12.02
C VAL A 227 11.25 3.06 10.73
N TRP A 228 12.19 3.58 9.94
CA TRP A 228 11.90 4.18 8.65
C TRP A 228 12.06 3.15 7.54
N ILE A 229 11.00 2.93 6.75
CA ILE A 229 10.98 1.94 5.69
C ILE A 229 10.83 2.65 4.34
N ARG A 230 11.78 2.42 3.45
CA ARG A 230 11.78 2.93 2.07
C ARG A 230 11.20 1.88 1.13
N ASN A 231 10.17 2.23 0.38
CA ASN A 231 9.51 1.31 -0.53
C ASN A 231 10.39 1.02 -1.74
N LEU A 232 10.61 -0.27 -2.06
CA LEU A 232 11.48 -0.68 -3.16
C LEU A 232 12.89 -0.05 -3.09
N GLY A 233 13.31 0.37 -1.89
CA GLY A 233 14.55 1.08 -1.65
C GLY A 233 15.74 0.14 -1.68
N GLY A 234 16.84 0.59 -2.28
CA GLY A 234 18.13 -0.09 -2.22
C GLY A 234 18.86 0.14 -0.89
N ARG A 235 20.09 -0.39 -0.79
CA ARG A 235 20.98 -0.11 0.35
C ARG A 235 21.34 1.36 0.40
N GLN A 236 21.37 1.92 1.62
CA GLN A 236 21.94 3.20 2.04
C GLN A 236 22.01 4.30 0.96
N GLY A 237 21.14 5.29 1.11
CA GLY A 237 21.23 6.58 0.44
C GLY A 237 20.58 7.64 1.33
N GLN A 238 20.99 8.89 1.17
CA GLN A 238 20.46 10.03 1.94
C GLN A 238 19.02 10.39 1.56
N ASP A 239 18.49 9.82 0.47
CA ASP A 239 17.09 10.03 0.08
C ASP A 239 16.15 9.35 1.09
N PRO A 240 15.28 10.09 1.78
CA PRO A 240 14.29 9.51 2.68
C PRO A 240 13.26 8.65 1.94
N GLU A 241 13.10 8.80 0.63
CA GLU A 241 12.10 8.08 -0.15
C GLU A 241 12.69 6.88 -0.89
N GLY A 242 11.83 5.87 -1.04
CA GLY A 242 12.00 4.83 -2.03
C GLY A 242 11.19 5.13 -3.31
N GLU A 243 11.14 4.15 -4.21
CA GLU A 243 10.33 4.24 -5.43
C GLU A 243 8.85 4.06 -5.07
N CYS A 244 7.95 4.77 -5.75
CA CYS A 244 6.52 4.47 -5.67
C CYS A 244 6.21 3.22 -6.50
N THR A 245 5.44 2.28 -5.95
CA THR A 245 5.09 1.02 -6.62
C THR A 245 4.37 1.26 -7.94
N PHE A 246 3.50 2.27 -7.99
CA PHE A 246 2.54 2.46 -9.08
C PHE A 246 2.70 3.73 -9.92
N GLU A 247 3.63 4.63 -9.58
CA GLU A 247 3.73 5.96 -10.18
C GLU A 247 3.88 5.94 -11.71
N ARG A 248 4.67 4.99 -12.22
CA ARG A 248 4.94 4.81 -13.67
C ARG A 248 3.73 4.47 -14.54
N ALA A 249 2.63 3.99 -13.95
CA ALA A 249 1.43 3.62 -14.70
C ALA A 249 0.28 4.62 -14.51
N ILE A 250 0.47 5.69 -13.73
CA ILE A 250 -0.61 6.64 -13.42
C ILE A 250 -1.18 7.24 -14.71
N ASP A 251 -0.34 7.69 -15.64
CA ASP A 251 -0.80 8.26 -16.91
C ASP A 251 -1.60 7.24 -17.74
N THR A 252 -1.11 6.00 -17.84
CA THR A 252 -1.79 4.89 -18.53
C THR A 252 -3.17 4.62 -17.91
N VAL A 253 -3.25 4.63 -16.58
CA VAL A 253 -4.50 4.42 -15.84
C VAL A 253 -5.47 5.59 -16.03
N ILE A 254 -4.97 6.83 -16.04
CA ILE A 254 -5.81 8.01 -16.31
C ILE A 254 -6.41 7.92 -17.70
N GLU A 255 -5.61 7.58 -18.71
CA GLU A 255 -6.10 7.42 -20.07
C GLU A 255 -7.16 6.30 -20.17
N ALA A 256 -6.89 5.15 -19.55
CA ALA A 256 -7.83 4.04 -19.48
C ALA A 256 -9.18 4.42 -18.83
N ASP A 257 -9.16 5.16 -17.72
CA ASP A 257 -10.36 5.63 -17.02
C ASP A 257 -11.20 6.58 -17.88
N TYR A 258 -10.54 7.49 -18.62
CA TYR A 258 -11.21 8.41 -19.54
C TYR A 258 -11.80 7.68 -20.74
N LEU A 259 -11.07 6.75 -21.35
CA LEU A 259 -11.54 5.94 -22.48
C LEU A 259 -12.75 5.09 -22.09
N LEU A 260 -12.70 4.39 -20.95
CA LEU A 260 -13.86 3.64 -20.46
C LEU A 260 -15.06 4.53 -20.17
N SER A 261 -14.82 5.73 -19.62
CA SER A 261 -15.88 6.71 -19.40
C SER A 261 -16.51 7.16 -20.73
N GLN A 262 -15.71 7.36 -21.79
CA GLN A 262 -16.21 7.66 -23.13
C GLN A 262 -16.98 6.50 -23.75
N ALA A 263 -16.52 5.25 -23.60
CA ALA A 263 -17.24 4.07 -24.08
C ALA A 263 -18.61 3.95 -23.40
N GLY A 264 -18.65 4.06 -22.06
CA GLY A 264 -19.90 4.04 -21.30
C GLY A 264 -20.85 5.16 -21.71
N ARG A 265 -20.31 6.34 -22.03
CA ARG A 265 -21.10 7.44 -22.60
C ARG A 265 -21.63 7.10 -23.99
N GLY A 266 -20.79 6.62 -24.90
CA GLY A 266 -21.20 6.24 -26.26
C GLY A 266 -22.32 5.21 -26.26
N LEU A 267 -22.23 4.20 -25.39
CA LEU A 267 -23.28 3.19 -25.20
C LEU A 267 -24.59 3.79 -24.66
N LYS A 268 -24.53 4.74 -23.72
CA LYS A 268 -25.72 5.45 -23.23
C LYS A 268 -26.43 6.22 -24.34
N TYR A 269 -25.69 6.98 -25.15
CA TYR A 269 -26.26 7.68 -26.31
C TYR A 269 -26.82 6.71 -27.36
N GLY A 270 -26.14 5.59 -27.60
CA GLY A 270 -26.65 4.56 -28.52
C GLY A 270 -27.93 3.86 -28.01
N SER A 271 -28.09 3.76 -26.69
CA SER A 271 -29.27 3.16 -26.05
C SER A 271 -30.44 4.13 -25.87
N ASP A 272 -30.20 5.43 -26.07
CA ASP A 272 -31.21 6.50 -26.03
C ASP A 272 -31.01 7.48 -27.22
N PRO A 273 -31.27 7.01 -28.46
CA PRO A 273 -30.93 7.77 -29.66
C PRO A 273 -31.82 9.00 -29.79
N THR A 274 -31.24 10.10 -30.28
CA THR A 274 -31.99 11.33 -30.53
C THR A 274 -32.78 11.23 -31.82
N LEU A 275 -34.08 11.50 -31.73
CA LEU A 275 -34.95 11.65 -32.89
C LEU A 275 -34.59 12.93 -33.67
N VAL A 276 -34.30 12.77 -34.96
CA VAL A 276 -34.11 13.88 -35.89
C VAL A 276 -35.26 13.90 -36.89
N LEU A 277 -35.99 15.02 -36.94
CA LEU A 277 -37.08 15.26 -37.87
C LEU A 277 -36.65 16.29 -38.91
N LYS A 278 -36.72 15.95 -40.20
CA LYS A 278 -36.59 16.92 -41.29
C LYS A 278 -37.97 17.36 -41.74
N THR A 279 -38.38 18.56 -41.37
CA THR A 279 -39.62 19.20 -41.85
C THR A 279 -39.29 20.33 -42.81
N GLY A 280 -39.84 20.26 -44.01
CA GLY A 280 -39.77 21.35 -44.98
C GLY A 280 -40.74 22.46 -44.61
N GLY A 281 -40.29 23.42 -43.79
CA GLY A 281 -41.08 24.57 -43.35
C GLY A 281 -41.25 24.62 -41.83
N PHE A 282 -41.23 25.83 -41.27
CA PHE A 282 -41.36 26.11 -39.84
C PHE A 282 -42.55 25.36 -39.23
N SER A 283 -42.28 24.44 -38.29
CA SER A 283 -43.32 23.84 -37.49
C SER A 283 -43.52 24.66 -36.21
N GLU A 284 -44.69 25.30 -36.08
CA GLU A 284 -45.21 25.84 -34.80
C GLU A 284 -45.74 24.73 -33.87
N GLY A 285 -45.15 23.52 -33.94
CA GLY A 285 -45.54 22.38 -33.13
C GLY A 285 -44.46 22.03 -32.10
N VAL A 286 -44.87 21.71 -30.87
CA VAL A 286 -43.98 21.21 -29.81
C VAL A 286 -43.26 19.98 -30.33
N ALA A 287 -41.94 20.06 -30.52
CA ALA A 287 -41.12 18.92 -30.91
C ALA A 287 -41.28 17.82 -29.85
N HIS A 288 -41.88 16.69 -30.22
CA HIS A 288 -41.99 15.54 -29.33
C HIS A 288 -40.59 14.99 -29.04
N GLN A 289 -40.18 15.00 -27.77
CA GLN A 289 -39.03 14.25 -27.27
C GLN A 289 -39.39 12.76 -27.29
N GLY A 290 -39.12 12.09 -28.42
CA GLY A 290 -39.42 10.68 -28.60
C GLY A 290 -38.28 9.79 -28.11
N GLY A 291 -38.58 8.87 -27.18
CA GLY A 291 -37.76 7.69 -26.89
C GLY A 291 -38.23 6.48 -27.71
N ALA A 292 -37.60 5.32 -27.51
CA ALA A 292 -37.89 4.07 -28.23
C ALA A 292 -39.37 3.58 -28.16
N SER A 293 -40.19 4.18 -27.29
CA SER A 293 -41.60 3.82 -27.04
C SER A 293 -42.65 4.78 -27.63
N SER A 294 -42.26 5.80 -28.41
CA SER A 294 -43.21 6.76 -28.99
C SER A 294 -43.34 6.61 -30.51
N ALA A 295 -44.57 6.41 -31.01
CA ALA A 295 -44.87 6.45 -32.44
C ALA A 295 -45.02 7.90 -32.92
N LEU A 296 -44.34 8.25 -34.01
CA LEU A 296 -44.37 9.58 -34.61
C LEU A 296 -45.12 9.54 -35.93
N THR A 297 -46.09 10.44 -36.10
CA THR A 297 -46.79 10.65 -37.37
C THR A 297 -46.08 11.73 -38.16
N LEU A 298 -45.61 11.40 -39.36
CA LEU A 298 -44.92 12.31 -40.26
C LEU A 298 -45.82 12.67 -41.45
N PRO A 299 -45.70 13.89 -42.02
CA PRO A 299 -46.32 14.21 -43.30
C PRO A 299 -45.72 13.36 -44.44
N PRO A 300 -46.39 13.21 -45.59
CA PRO A 300 -45.96 12.33 -46.69
C PRO A 300 -44.53 12.58 -47.21
N GLU A 301 -44.05 13.82 -47.13
CA GLU A 301 -42.71 14.24 -47.54
C GLU A 301 -41.70 14.33 -46.37
N GLY A 302 -42.11 13.93 -45.16
CA GLY A 302 -41.31 14.01 -43.94
C GLY A 302 -40.34 12.84 -43.78
N ASP A 303 -39.11 13.11 -43.35
CA ASP A 303 -38.10 12.10 -43.02
C ASP A 303 -37.80 12.15 -41.51
N ALA A 304 -37.92 11.01 -40.84
CA ALA A 304 -37.50 10.83 -39.45
C ALA A 304 -36.42 9.77 -39.38
N LYS A 305 -35.31 10.12 -38.74
CA LYS A 305 -34.19 9.21 -38.51
C LYS A 305 -33.77 9.27 -37.06
N LEU A 306 -33.55 8.11 -36.47
CA LEU A 306 -32.83 8.02 -35.22
C LEU A 306 -31.36 8.26 -35.51
N LEU A 307 -30.77 9.23 -34.84
CA LEU A 307 -29.34 9.44 -34.90
C LEU A 307 -28.67 8.47 -33.93
N GLU A 308 -28.32 7.30 -34.44
CA GLU A 308 -27.57 6.29 -33.69
C GLU A 308 -26.07 6.51 -33.82
N ILE A 309 -25.34 6.26 -32.75
CA ILE A 309 -23.88 6.16 -32.79
C ILE A 309 -23.53 4.72 -33.19
N ASN A 310 -22.73 4.56 -34.24
CA ASN A 310 -22.26 3.25 -34.69
C ASN A 310 -21.47 2.53 -33.56
N GLY A 311 -21.92 1.32 -33.19
CA GLY A 311 -21.34 0.50 -32.12
C GLY A 311 -19.90 0.05 -32.35
N ASN A 312 -19.38 0.14 -33.59
CA ASN A 312 -17.98 -0.20 -33.90
C ASN A 312 -16.98 0.65 -33.11
N ALA A 313 -17.32 1.91 -32.78
CA ALA A 313 -16.47 2.77 -31.97
C ALA A 313 -16.35 2.26 -30.51
N ALA A 314 -17.43 1.70 -29.96
CA ALA A 314 -17.39 1.12 -28.61
C ALA A 314 -16.51 -0.15 -28.57
N GLY A 315 -16.56 -0.98 -29.61
CA GLY A 315 -15.69 -2.14 -29.75
C GLY A 315 -14.19 -1.76 -29.79
N ALA A 316 -13.83 -0.76 -30.59
CA ALA A 316 -12.45 -0.27 -30.68
C ALA A 316 -11.93 0.28 -29.33
N VAL A 317 -12.77 1.01 -28.59
CA VAL A 317 -12.38 1.54 -27.27
C VAL A 317 -12.17 0.43 -26.25
N LEU A 318 -13.00 -0.61 -26.25
CA LEU A 318 -12.83 -1.76 -25.35
C LEU A 318 -11.55 -2.54 -25.66
N GLU A 319 -11.20 -2.70 -26.94
CA GLU A 319 -9.95 -3.35 -27.32
C GLU A 319 -8.73 -2.53 -26.88
N HIS A 320 -8.75 -1.22 -27.15
CA HIS A 320 -7.67 -0.34 -26.71
C HIS A 320 -7.53 -0.28 -25.18
N TYR A 321 -8.64 -0.34 -24.44
CA TYR A 321 -8.61 -0.46 -22.98
C TYR A 321 -7.89 -1.74 -22.52
N ARG A 322 -8.12 -2.88 -23.19
CA ARG A 322 -7.43 -4.14 -22.85
C ARG A 322 -5.92 -4.01 -23.03
N GLU A 323 -5.48 -3.35 -24.11
CA GLU A 323 -4.06 -3.07 -24.36
C GLU A 323 -3.47 -2.16 -23.27
N LEU A 324 -4.14 -1.06 -22.93
CA LEU A 324 -3.68 -0.14 -21.88
C LEU A 324 -3.61 -0.83 -20.51
N ARG A 325 -4.60 -1.65 -20.18
CA ARG A 325 -4.58 -2.44 -18.95
C ARG A 325 -3.40 -3.41 -18.93
N GLN A 326 -3.11 -4.07 -20.06
CA GLN A 326 -1.95 -4.94 -20.15
C GLN A 326 -0.66 -4.15 -19.91
N ILE A 327 -0.44 -3.04 -20.64
CA ILE A 327 0.73 -2.16 -20.49
C ILE A 327 0.91 -1.71 -19.05
N ALA A 328 -0.17 -1.25 -18.39
CA ALA A 328 -0.13 -0.86 -16.99
C ALA A 328 0.32 -2.03 -16.09
N LEU A 329 -0.25 -3.23 -16.24
CA LEU A 329 0.19 -4.39 -15.47
C LEU A 329 1.65 -4.79 -15.78
N GLU A 330 2.12 -4.57 -17.01
CA GLU A 330 3.52 -4.80 -17.37
C GLU A 330 4.46 -3.85 -16.63
N GLN A 331 4.11 -2.56 -16.64
CA GLN A 331 4.85 -1.51 -15.94
C GLN A 331 4.87 -1.76 -14.42
N LEU A 332 3.73 -2.17 -13.86
CA LEU A 332 3.55 -2.32 -12.42
C LEU A 332 4.02 -3.65 -11.85
N HIS A 333 4.40 -4.60 -12.70
CA HIS A 333 4.58 -6.01 -12.32
C HIS A 333 3.35 -6.62 -11.62
N GLY A 334 2.15 -6.20 -12.03
CA GLY A 334 0.90 -6.71 -11.47
C GLY A 334 0.57 -8.13 -11.93
N ASN A 335 -0.45 -8.74 -11.32
CA ASN A 335 -0.88 -10.08 -11.73
C ASN A 335 -1.45 -10.08 -13.15
N ARG A 336 -0.82 -10.85 -14.04
CA ARG A 336 -1.23 -11.01 -15.45
C ARG A 336 -2.15 -12.21 -15.67
N ALA A 337 -2.42 -13.00 -14.64
CA ALA A 337 -3.31 -14.15 -14.74
C ALA A 337 -4.74 -13.67 -15.04
N HIS A 338 -5.09 -13.66 -16.32
CA HIS A 338 -6.48 -13.54 -16.74
C HIS A 338 -7.18 -14.87 -16.50
N GLY A 339 -8.37 -14.85 -15.87
CA GLY A 339 -9.16 -16.04 -15.58
C GLY A 339 -9.39 -16.95 -16.81
N ASP A 340 -9.47 -16.36 -18.00
CA ASP A 340 -9.63 -17.09 -19.27
C ASP A 340 -8.41 -17.95 -19.65
N ARG A 341 -7.24 -17.73 -19.05
CA ARG A 341 -6.01 -18.50 -19.29
C ARG A 341 -5.75 -19.59 -18.25
N ILE A 342 -6.59 -19.73 -17.22
CA ILE A 342 -6.46 -20.78 -16.20
C ILE A 342 -7.51 -21.86 -16.47
N SER A 343 -7.14 -22.87 -17.26
CA SER A 343 -7.96 -24.08 -17.43
C SER A 343 -7.45 -25.20 -16.52
N GLY A 344 -8.22 -25.52 -15.46
CA GLY A 344 -7.95 -26.65 -14.56
C GLY A 344 -6.98 -26.37 -13.41
N VAL A 345 -6.74 -27.38 -12.57
CA VAL A 345 -5.79 -27.32 -11.44
C VAL A 345 -4.37 -27.30 -12.00
N GLN A 346 -3.63 -26.21 -11.73
CA GLN A 346 -2.24 -26.04 -12.14
C GLN A 346 -1.30 -26.41 -10.99
N SER A 347 -0.09 -26.86 -11.31
CA SER A 347 0.94 -27.10 -10.31
C SER A 347 1.42 -25.78 -9.68
N GLY A 348 1.96 -25.84 -8.46
CA GLY A 348 2.52 -24.67 -7.79
C GLY A 348 3.61 -24.01 -8.65
N LYS A 349 4.45 -24.82 -9.30
CA LYS A 349 5.51 -24.29 -10.17
C LYS A 349 4.99 -23.60 -11.44
N ALA A 350 3.91 -24.10 -12.04
CA ALA A 350 3.28 -23.45 -13.18
C ALA A 350 2.69 -22.08 -12.78
N MET A 351 2.08 -21.99 -11.60
CA MET A 351 1.57 -20.74 -11.05
C MET A 351 2.69 -19.73 -10.76
N GLU A 352 3.86 -20.18 -10.26
CA GLU A 352 5.04 -19.32 -10.12
C GLU A 352 5.46 -18.70 -11.47
N MET A 353 5.54 -19.51 -12.52
CA MET A 353 5.93 -19.02 -13.85
C MET A 353 4.92 -18.01 -14.41
N MET A 354 3.62 -18.20 -14.16
CA MET A 354 2.57 -17.25 -14.56
C MET A 354 2.64 -15.92 -13.80
N CYS A 355 2.98 -15.98 -12.51
CA CYS A 355 3.03 -14.83 -11.61
C CYS A 355 4.44 -14.23 -11.45
N GLN A 356 5.39 -14.61 -12.31
CA GLN A 356 6.81 -14.26 -12.18
C GLN A 356 7.07 -12.75 -12.00
N PRO A 357 6.43 -11.83 -12.74
CA PRO A 357 6.64 -10.40 -12.53
C PRO A 357 6.23 -9.95 -11.13
N LEU A 358 5.08 -10.41 -10.64
CA LEU A 358 4.58 -10.10 -9.30
C LEU A 358 5.52 -10.64 -8.23
N ILE A 359 6.02 -11.87 -8.41
CA ILE A 359 7.04 -12.46 -7.53
C ILE A 359 8.28 -11.58 -7.45
N TRP A 360 8.81 -11.09 -8.58
CA TRP A 360 9.97 -10.21 -8.58
C TRP A 360 9.73 -8.88 -7.86
N LEU A 361 8.54 -8.31 -8.00
CA LEU A 361 8.15 -7.13 -7.22
C LEU A 361 8.16 -7.45 -5.73
N VAL A 362 7.51 -8.53 -5.33
CA VAL A 362 7.39 -8.90 -3.91
C VAL A 362 8.74 -9.30 -3.32
N ASP A 363 9.65 -9.92 -4.07
CA ASP A 363 11.02 -10.15 -3.63
C ASP A 363 11.74 -8.84 -3.29
N ARG A 364 11.62 -7.79 -4.10
CA ARG A 364 12.16 -6.46 -3.77
C ARG A 364 11.51 -5.88 -2.51
N LEU A 365 10.20 -6.08 -2.34
CA LEU A 365 9.48 -5.66 -1.14
C LEU A 365 9.90 -6.45 0.10
N ARG A 366 10.24 -7.74 -0.01
CA ARG A 366 10.78 -8.56 1.10
C ARG A 366 12.11 -7.98 1.62
N HIS A 367 12.96 -7.44 0.75
CA HIS A 367 14.16 -6.72 1.19
C HIS A 367 13.82 -5.40 1.90
N SER A 368 12.88 -4.63 1.35
CA SER A 368 12.49 -3.32 1.89
C SER A 368 11.79 -3.45 3.24
N TYR A 369 10.69 -4.20 3.30
CA TYR A 369 9.84 -4.32 4.48
C TYR A 369 10.21 -5.48 5.39
N GLY A 370 10.87 -6.53 4.90
CA GLY A 370 11.37 -7.61 5.74
C GLY A 370 12.68 -7.25 6.42
N GLU A 371 13.74 -7.11 5.62
CA GLU A 371 15.09 -6.90 6.16
C GLU A 371 15.27 -5.51 6.79
N SER A 372 14.74 -4.46 6.16
CA SER A 372 14.87 -3.08 6.67
C SER A 372 13.70 -2.63 7.55
N GLY A 373 12.57 -3.32 7.50
CA GLY A 373 11.37 -3.02 8.30
C GLY A 373 11.20 -3.98 9.47
N LEU A 374 10.71 -5.19 9.20
CA LEU A 374 10.33 -6.19 10.19
C LEU A 374 11.50 -6.59 11.11
N LEU A 375 12.68 -6.88 10.54
CA LEU A 375 13.87 -7.17 11.36
C LEU A 375 14.33 -5.95 12.16
N ALA A 376 14.19 -4.74 11.62
CA ALA A 376 14.51 -3.51 12.36
C ALA A 376 13.57 -3.32 13.55
N ILE A 377 12.28 -3.66 13.41
CA ILE A 377 11.31 -3.65 14.51
C ILE A 377 11.68 -4.68 15.59
N TYR A 378 12.03 -5.91 15.22
CA TYR A 378 12.48 -6.92 16.19
C TYR A 378 13.76 -6.52 16.92
N ARG A 379 14.75 -5.97 16.19
CA ARG A 379 15.97 -5.40 16.78
C ARG A 379 15.65 -4.25 17.73
N MET A 380 14.68 -3.39 17.38
CA MET A 380 14.21 -2.32 18.25
C MET A 380 13.60 -2.87 19.54
N ALA A 381 12.80 -3.94 19.45
CA ALA A 381 12.24 -4.61 20.64
C ALA A 381 13.34 -5.13 21.57
N CYS A 382 14.41 -5.72 21.03
CA CYS A 382 15.58 -6.11 21.84
C CYS A 382 16.22 -4.89 22.52
N ARG A 383 16.43 -3.78 21.82
CA ARG A 383 16.97 -2.54 22.42
C ARG A 383 16.08 -2.03 23.57
N PHE A 384 14.77 -1.99 23.36
CA PHE A 384 13.83 -1.62 24.42
C PHE A 384 13.93 -2.55 25.63
N SER A 385 14.07 -3.86 25.42
CA SER A 385 14.21 -4.82 26.52
C SER A 385 15.46 -4.62 27.38
N CYS A 386 16.51 -4.00 26.83
CA CYS A 386 17.75 -3.71 27.55
C CYS A 386 17.72 -2.33 28.24
N VAL A 387 17.09 -1.33 27.62
CA VAL A 387 17.12 0.06 28.13
C VAL A 387 16.04 0.31 29.19
N LEU A 388 14.90 -0.37 29.11
CA LEU A 388 13.84 -0.22 30.10
C LEU A 388 14.21 -0.94 31.41
N GLU A 389 14.01 -0.27 32.54
CA GLU A 389 14.35 -0.79 33.88
C GLU A 389 13.80 -2.20 34.14
N ASN A 390 12.53 -2.41 33.79
CA ASN A 390 11.81 -3.68 33.95
C ASN A 390 11.67 -4.48 32.65
N GLY A 391 12.33 -4.05 31.56
CA GLY A 391 12.19 -4.66 30.24
C GLY A 391 10.81 -4.47 29.60
N LEU A 392 10.44 -5.39 28.71
CA LEU A 392 9.17 -5.42 28.00
C LEU A 392 8.21 -6.43 28.62
N ARG A 393 6.92 -6.10 28.69
CA ARG A 393 5.85 -7.01 29.11
C ARG A 393 5.24 -7.71 27.90
N LEU A 394 5.64 -8.96 27.68
CA LEU A 394 5.24 -9.81 26.56
C LEU A 394 4.48 -11.02 27.08
N GLY A 395 3.22 -11.20 26.65
CA GLY A 395 2.39 -12.35 27.08
C GLY A 395 2.15 -12.39 28.58
N GLY A 396 2.19 -11.23 29.26
CA GLY A 396 2.09 -11.14 30.72
C GLY A 396 3.41 -11.34 31.48
N VAL A 397 4.50 -11.71 30.80
CA VAL A 397 5.83 -11.93 31.40
C VAL A 397 6.72 -10.72 31.12
N LEU A 398 7.54 -10.34 32.11
CA LEU A 398 8.59 -9.33 31.92
C LEU A 398 9.81 -9.98 31.28
N VAL A 399 10.19 -9.47 30.12
CA VAL A 399 11.31 -9.94 29.31
C VAL A 399 12.34 -8.82 29.23
N LYS A 400 13.53 -9.10 29.76
CA LYS A 400 14.64 -8.14 29.86
C LYS A 400 15.91 -8.71 29.24
N ASP A 401 16.78 -7.80 28.82
CA ASP A 401 18.15 -8.09 28.38
C ASP A 401 18.18 -9.15 27.28
N LEU A 402 17.33 -8.99 26.26
CA LEU A 402 17.37 -9.83 25.08
C LEU A 402 18.65 -9.50 24.28
N PRO A 403 19.47 -10.52 23.96
CA PRO A 403 20.74 -10.26 23.29
C PRO A 403 20.53 -9.76 21.86
N TYR A 404 21.47 -8.94 21.40
CA TYR A 404 21.57 -8.57 20.00
C TYR A 404 22.23 -9.71 19.22
N CYS A 405 21.44 -10.72 18.85
CA CYS A 405 21.91 -11.87 18.09
C CYS A 405 21.66 -11.71 16.59
N ARG A 406 22.19 -12.63 15.78
CA ARG A 406 21.81 -12.71 14.36
C ARG A 406 20.33 -13.06 14.27
N MET A 407 19.63 -12.34 13.41
CA MET A 407 18.22 -12.56 13.07
C MET A 407 18.08 -12.54 11.55
N THR A 408 17.31 -13.48 11.02
CA THR A 408 16.99 -13.57 9.60
C THR A 408 15.54 -13.98 9.42
N LEU A 409 14.92 -13.57 8.31
CA LEU A 409 13.57 -13.99 7.96
C LEU A 409 13.61 -15.19 7.01
N ARG A 410 12.82 -16.22 7.34
CA ARG A 410 12.53 -17.32 6.42
C ARG A 410 11.13 -17.13 5.87
N TRP A 411 11.06 -16.81 4.59
CA TRP A 411 9.80 -16.67 3.87
C TRP A 411 9.25 -18.03 3.45
N PRO A 412 7.93 -18.22 3.49
CA PRO A 412 7.30 -19.42 2.96
C PRO A 412 7.40 -19.47 1.42
N ALA A 413 7.10 -20.65 0.87
CA ALA A 413 6.96 -20.84 -0.57
C ALA A 413 5.87 -19.93 -1.15
N TRP A 414 6.01 -19.52 -2.41
CA TRP A 414 5.04 -18.64 -3.07
C TRP A 414 3.67 -19.28 -3.22
N PHE A 415 3.67 -20.56 -3.59
CA PHE A 415 2.48 -21.38 -3.73
C PHE A 415 2.70 -22.70 -2.99
N PRO A 416 1.66 -23.23 -2.33
CA PRO A 416 1.76 -24.53 -1.66
C PRO A 416 2.03 -25.63 -2.69
N ALA A 417 2.83 -26.62 -2.29
CA ALA A 417 2.99 -27.83 -3.07
C ALA A 417 1.67 -28.62 -3.10
N THR A 418 1.39 -29.23 -4.24
CA THR A 418 0.26 -30.14 -4.41
C THR A 418 0.56 -31.51 -3.82
N ASP A 419 -0.47 -32.29 -3.44
CA ASP A 419 -0.27 -33.64 -2.88
C ASP A 419 0.61 -34.55 -3.77
N PRO A 420 0.48 -34.56 -5.12
CA PRO A 420 1.38 -35.32 -5.97
C PRO A 420 2.84 -34.86 -5.91
N GLU A 421 3.09 -33.56 -5.77
CA GLU A 421 4.45 -33.00 -5.61
C GLU A 421 5.06 -33.41 -4.26
N LEU A 422 4.27 -33.38 -3.19
CA LEU A 422 4.71 -33.84 -1.87
C LEU A 422 5.03 -35.33 -1.87
N LEU A 423 4.19 -36.16 -2.50
CA LEU A 423 4.44 -37.60 -2.62
C LEU A 423 5.74 -37.88 -3.39
N SER A 424 5.94 -37.19 -4.52
CA SER A 424 7.16 -37.32 -5.32
C SER A 424 8.40 -36.89 -4.55
N LEU A 425 8.31 -35.79 -3.79
CA LEU A 425 9.39 -35.31 -2.93
C LEU A 425 9.73 -36.35 -1.84
N ALA A 426 8.73 -36.90 -1.16
CA ALA A 426 8.94 -37.93 -0.13
C ALA A 426 9.71 -39.13 -0.69
N GLN A 427 9.28 -39.65 -1.84
CA GLN A 427 9.93 -40.79 -2.51
C GLN A 427 11.38 -40.48 -2.91
N GLY A 428 11.63 -39.28 -3.44
CA GLY A 428 12.96 -38.80 -3.78
C GLY A 428 13.88 -38.68 -2.56
N LEU A 429 13.38 -38.11 -1.47
CA LEU A 429 14.14 -37.95 -0.22
C LEU A 429 14.49 -39.29 0.43
N VAL A 430 13.54 -40.24 0.47
CA VAL A 430 13.80 -41.61 0.96
C VAL A 430 14.91 -42.28 0.14
N THR A 431 14.85 -42.14 -1.18
CA THR A 431 15.86 -42.70 -2.10
C THR A 431 17.23 -42.04 -1.87
N ALA A 432 17.28 -40.71 -1.72
CA ALA A 432 18.52 -39.97 -1.50
C ALA A 432 19.20 -40.34 -0.16
N VAL A 433 18.41 -40.47 0.90
CA VAL A 433 18.89 -40.91 2.22
C VAL A 433 19.40 -42.35 2.17
N SER A 434 18.65 -43.25 1.52
CA SER A 434 19.01 -44.67 1.44
C SER A 434 20.30 -44.91 0.65
N ASN A 435 20.59 -44.06 -0.34
CA ASN A 435 21.83 -44.09 -1.12
C ASN A 435 22.96 -43.24 -0.52
N GLY A 436 22.78 -42.69 0.68
CA GLY A 436 23.81 -41.90 1.37
C GLY A 436 24.13 -40.54 0.75
N ILE A 437 23.23 -40.01 -0.10
CA ILE A 437 23.39 -38.70 -0.76
C ILE A 437 23.02 -37.56 0.20
N LEU A 438 22.07 -37.81 1.10
CA LEU A 438 21.51 -36.80 2.01
C LEU A 438 21.34 -37.38 3.42
N SER A 439 21.48 -36.54 4.45
CA SER A 439 21.20 -36.94 5.83
C SER A 439 19.69 -37.06 6.10
N ARG A 440 19.30 -37.88 7.08
CA ARG A 440 17.90 -38.00 7.52
C ARG A 440 17.36 -36.67 8.04
N GLU A 441 18.15 -35.94 8.81
CA GLU A 441 17.77 -34.63 9.34
C GLU A 441 17.46 -33.64 8.20
N THR A 442 18.34 -33.56 7.19
CA THR A 442 18.12 -32.69 6.05
C THR A 442 16.87 -33.09 5.27
N ALA A 443 16.62 -34.40 5.08
CA ALA A 443 15.41 -34.88 4.42
C ALA A 443 14.13 -34.48 5.16
N VAL A 444 14.09 -34.70 6.47
CA VAL A 444 12.95 -34.32 7.31
C VAL A 444 12.72 -32.82 7.24
N ARG A 445 13.78 -32.02 7.35
CA ARG A 445 13.67 -30.56 7.28
C ARG A 445 13.14 -30.08 5.92
N MET A 446 13.62 -30.67 4.82
CA MET A 446 13.15 -30.36 3.47
C MET A 446 11.68 -30.73 3.29
N TYR A 447 11.27 -31.93 3.72
CA TYR A 447 9.89 -32.39 3.60
C TYR A 447 8.93 -31.55 4.45
N ALA A 448 9.27 -31.33 5.72
CA ALA A 448 8.49 -30.50 6.63
C ALA A 448 8.33 -29.07 6.09
N THR A 449 9.37 -28.51 5.48
CA THR A 449 9.27 -27.19 4.83
C THR A 449 8.31 -27.22 3.65
N ALA A 450 8.40 -28.24 2.79
CA ALA A 450 7.54 -28.37 1.61
C ALA A 450 6.07 -28.62 1.96
N SER A 451 5.79 -29.36 3.03
CA SER A 451 4.44 -29.64 3.53
C SER A 451 3.83 -28.49 4.33
N GLY A 452 4.55 -27.37 4.50
CA GLY A 452 4.06 -26.18 5.19
C GLY A 452 4.22 -26.21 6.72
N ASN A 453 5.05 -27.10 7.28
CA ASN A 453 5.38 -27.07 8.70
C ASN A 453 6.25 -25.83 9.02
N SER A 454 5.78 -25.02 9.97
CA SER A 454 6.42 -23.76 10.35
C SER A 454 7.70 -23.94 11.18
N ASP A 455 7.92 -25.11 11.80
CA ASP A 455 9.15 -25.44 12.53
C ASP A 455 9.69 -26.85 12.21
N PRO A 456 10.43 -26.98 11.09
CA PRO A 456 11.09 -28.23 10.71
C PRO A 456 12.11 -28.75 11.75
N GLY A 457 12.63 -27.88 12.62
CA GLY A 457 13.58 -28.27 13.65
C GLY A 457 12.91 -28.94 14.86
N THR A 458 11.69 -28.54 15.20
CA THR A 458 10.88 -29.24 16.21
C THR A 458 10.43 -30.60 15.70
N GLU A 459 10.05 -30.71 14.42
CA GLU A 459 9.69 -32.00 13.81
C GLU A 459 10.82 -33.03 13.92
N TRP A 460 12.06 -32.61 13.62
CA TRP A 460 13.23 -33.48 13.78
C TRP A 460 13.43 -33.92 15.24
N ARG A 461 13.34 -33.00 16.20
CA ARG A 461 13.44 -33.31 17.63
C ARG A 461 12.38 -34.30 18.10
N LEU A 462 11.15 -34.20 17.57
CA LEU A 462 10.07 -35.15 17.86
C LEU A 462 10.42 -36.55 17.33
N LEU A 463 10.98 -36.63 16.12
CA LEU A 463 11.42 -37.90 15.53
C LEU A 463 12.61 -38.52 16.28
N GLU A 464 13.58 -37.71 16.74
CA GLU A 464 14.68 -38.20 17.59
C GLU A 464 14.15 -38.83 18.88
N ASN A 465 13.20 -38.15 19.54
CA ASN A 465 12.56 -38.68 20.74
C ASN A 465 11.75 -39.95 20.47
N TRP A 466 11.07 -40.03 19.32
CA TRP A 466 10.30 -41.21 18.94
C TRP A 466 11.19 -42.42 18.66
N VAL A 467 12.29 -42.24 17.94
CA VAL A 467 13.28 -43.31 17.69
C VAL A 467 13.96 -43.75 19.00
N ALA A 468 14.18 -42.83 19.95
CA ALA A 468 14.72 -43.17 21.26
C ALA A 468 13.75 -44.00 22.12
N LEU A 469 12.43 -43.81 21.93
CA LEU A 469 11.38 -44.58 22.62
C LEU A 469 11.13 -45.96 21.99
N ASP A 470 11.25 -46.10 20.67
CA ASP A 470 11.14 -47.39 19.97
C ASP A 470 12.41 -48.26 20.06
N GLY A 471 13.53 -47.67 20.51
CA GLY A 471 14.81 -48.36 20.74
C GLY A 471 15.05 -48.82 22.19
N ALA A 472 14.10 -48.54 23.10
CA ALA A 472 14.08 -49.01 24.49
C ALA A 472 13.00 -50.07 24.67
#